data_AF-A0A227J159-F1
#
_entry.id   AF-A0A227J159-F1
#
_cell.length_a   1.000
_cell.length_b   1.000
_cell.length_c   1.000
_cell.angle_alpha   90.00
_cell.angle_beta   90.00
_cell.angle_gamma   90.00
#
_symmetry.space_group_name_H-M   'P 1'
#
loop_
_entity.id
_entity.type
_entity.pdbx_description
1 polymer ?
#
loop_
_entity_poly.entity_id
_entity_poly.type
_entity_poly.pdbx_seq_one_letter_code
_entity_poly.pdbx_strand_id
1 'polypeptide(L)'
;TVMGASLDDLTDSELMPGEVRVISGSVLTGTHATGPHAYLGRYHQQVSVLREGREKELLGWAMPGKNKFSVTRSFLGHLFKGQLFNMTTSTNGSDR
;
A
#
# COMPACT_ATOMS: atom_id res chain seq x y z
N THR A 1 13.81 17.00 -5.45
CA THR A 1 12.35 17.16 -5.53
C THR A 1 12.00 18.61 -5.22
N VAL A 2 11.01 19.15 -5.92
CA VAL A 2 10.47 20.51 -5.66
C VAL A 2 9.13 20.41 -4.94
N MET A 3 8.76 21.44 -4.18
CA MET A 3 7.43 21.47 -3.55
C MET A 3 6.34 21.50 -4.62
N GLY A 4 5.29 20.68 -4.45
CA GLY A 4 4.22 20.58 -5.44
C GLY A 4 4.62 19.91 -6.74
N ALA A 5 5.70 19.11 -6.76
CA ALA A 5 6.05 18.31 -7.93
C ALA A 5 4.90 17.38 -8.34
N SER A 6 4.70 17.22 -9.66
CA SER A 6 3.81 16.20 -10.23
C SER A 6 4.28 14.81 -9.78
N LEU A 7 3.40 14.06 -9.15
CA LEU A 7 3.70 12.70 -8.70
C LEU A 7 3.65 11.70 -9.86
N ASP A 8 2.88 11.99 -10.91
CA ASP A 8 2.87 11.20 -12.13
C ASP A 8 4.23 11.28 -12.83
N ASP A 9 4.78 12.48 -12.99
CA ASP A 9 6.11 12.67 -13.59
C ASP A 9 7.23 12.12 -12.68
N LEU A 10 7.08 12.29 -11.36
CA LEU A 10 8.09 11.83 -10.40
C LEU A 10 8.18 10.30 -10.33
N THR A 11 7.08 9.60 -10.59
CA THR A 11 7.02 8.14 -10.51
C THR A 11 7.10 7.47 -11.89
N ASP A 12 7.18 8.25 -12.96
CA ASP A 12 7.36 7.70 -14.31
C ASP A 12 8.64 6.84 -14.38
N SER A 13 8.51 5.63 -14.90
CA SER A 13 9.57 4.62 -15.00
C SER A 13 10.22 4.14 -13.68
N GLU A 14 9.78 4.62 -12.52
CA GLU A 14 10.28 4.17 -11.20
C GLU A 14 9.44 3.02 -10.59
N LEU A 15 8.29 2.73 -11.22
CA LEU A 15 7.30 1.80 -10.69
C LEU A 15 7.46 0.39 -11.27
N MET A 16 7.30 -0.62 -10.40
CA MET A 16 7.12 -1.99 -10.85
C MET A 16 5.79 -2.13 -11.61
N PRO A 17 5.71 -3.02 -12.61
CA PRO A 17 4.48 -3.22 -13.37
C PRO A 17 3.31 -3.71 -12.50
N GLY A 18 2.12 -3.23 -12.84
CA GLY A 18 0.84 -3.58 -12.21
C GLY A 18 0.05 -2.35 -11.76
N GLU A 19 -1.16 -2.60 -11.23
CA GLU A 19 -1.98 -1.53 -10.67
C GLU A 19 -1.45 -1.09 -9.31
N VAL A 20 -1.03 0.17 -9.23
CA VAL A 20 -0.46 0.76 -8.02
C VAL A 20 -1.18 2.05 -7.63
N ARG A 21 -1.21 2.29 -6.33
CA ARG A 21 -1.71 3.47 -5.67
C ARG A 21 -0.54 4.34 -5.25
N VAL A 22 -0.44 5.53 -5.83
CA VAL A 22 0.53 6.54 -5.41
C VAL A 22 -0.08 7.40 -4.29
N ILE A 23 0.68 7.61 -3.22
CA ILE A 23 0.26 8.35 -2.03
C ILE A 23 1.27 9.47 -1.78
N SER A 24 0.74 10.68 -1.74
CA SER A 24 1.46 11.85 -1.23
C SER A 24 1.51 11.74 0.30
N GLY A 25 2.70 11.51 0.88
CA GLY A 25 2.87 11.27 2.31
C GLY A 25 3.00 9.79 2.69
N SER A 26 2.75 9.50 3.96
CA SER A 26 2.85 8.12 4.49
C SER A 26 1.62 7.29 4.16
N VAL A 27 1.71 5.97 4.29
CA VAL A 27 0.54 5.07 4.12
C VAL A 27 -0.56 5.35 5.16
N LEU A 28 -0.18 5.83 6.36
CA LEU A 28 -1.10 6.03 7.48
C LEU A 28 -1.80 7.40 7.44
N THR A 29 -1.12 8.42 6.93
CA THR A 29 -1.56 9.83 6.99
C THR A 29 -1.39 10.59 5.68
N GLY A 30 -1.30 9.87 4.55
CA GLY A 30 -1.14 10.45 3.23
C GLY A 30 -2.44 10.63 2.47
N THR A 31 -2.35 11.31 1.33
CA THR A 31 -3.47 11.52 0.40
C THR A 31 -3.23 10.75 -0.89
N HIS A 32 -4.29 10.16 -1.41
CA HIS A 32 -4.25 9.47 -2.69
C HIS A 32 -3.96 10.47 -3.81
N ALA A 33 -2.85 10.26 -4.51
CA ALA A 33 -2.35 11.16 -5.54
C ALA A 33 -2.93 10.78 -6.91
N THR A 34 -4.15 11.23 -7.20
CA THR A 34 -4.79 11.01 -8.50
C THR A 34 -5.49 12.26 -9.03
N GLY A 35 -5.48 12.40 -10.36
CA GLY A 35 -6.10 13.52 -11.06
C GLY A 35 -5.61 14.86 -10.52
N PRO A 36 -6.50 15.76 -10.03
CA PRO A 36 -6.10 17.08 -9.54
C PRO A 36 -5.22 17.04 -8.28
N HIS A 37 -5.15 15.91 -7.58
CA HIS A 37 -4.34 15.73 -6.37
C HIS A 37 -3.03 14.98 -6.65
N ALA A 38 -2.66 14.74 -7.92
CA ALA A 38 -1.44 14.05 -8.32
C ALA A 38 -0.16 14.90 -8.12
N TYR A 39 -0.05 15.56 -6.96
CA TYR A 39 1.05 16.46 -6.63
C TYR A 39 1.56 16.22 -5.21
N LEU A 40 2.82 16.55 -4.98
CA LEU A 40 3.42 16.46 -3.65
C LEU A 40 2.81 17.50 -2.71
N GLY A 41 2.14 17.04 -1.66
CA GLY A 41 1.46 17.89 -0.69
C GLY A 41 2.45 18.74 0.10
N ARG A 42 2.03 19.94 0.50
CA ARG A 42 2.90 20.96 1.13
C ARG A 42 3.67 20.49 2.35
N TYR A 43 3.07 19.59 3.13
CA TYR A 43 3.63 19.05 4.38
C TYR A 43 4.11 17.60 4.25
N HIS A 44 4.00 17.01 3.07
CA HIS A 44 4.48 15.65 2.82
C HIS A 44 5.96 15.67 2.44
N GLN A 45 6.74 14.85 3.13
CA GLN A 45 8.18 14.70 2.87
C GLN A 45 8.54 13.34 2.27
N GLN A 46 7.55 12.48 2.05
CA GLN A 46 7.72 11.17 1.45
C GLN A 46 6.60 10.90 0.44
N VAL A 47 6.86 10.00 -0.50
CA VAL A 47 5.87 9.45 -1.44
C VAL A 47 5.85 7.94 -1.21
N SER A 48 4.66 7.39 -0.98
CA SER A 48 4.49 5.97 -0.73
C SER A 48 3.73 5.35 -1.90
N VAL A 49 4.16 4.18 -2.36
CA VAL A 49 3.50 3.47 -3.46
C VAL A 49 3.15 2.05 -3.02
N LEU A 50 1.90 1.65 -3.22
CA LEU A 50 1.38 0.34 -2.83
C LEU A 50 0.65 -0.31 -4.01
N ARG A 51 0.63 -1.64 -4.07
CA ARG A 51 -0.23 -2.35 -5.03
C ARG A 51 -1.70 -2.24 -4.62
N GLU A 52 -2.58 -2.04 -5.59
CA GLU A 52 -4.01 -2.01 -5.32
C GLU A 52 -4.52 -3.44 -5.08
N GLY A 53 -5.08 -3.70 -3.89
CA GLY A 53 -5.56 -5.01 -3.47
C GLY A 53 -7.02 -5.23 -3.85
N ARG A 54 -7.34 -5.37 -5.14
CA ARG A 54 -8.71 -5.64 -5.63
C ARG A 54 -9.11 -7.12 -5.62
N GLU A 55 -8.16 -8.01 -5.31
CA GLU A 55 -8.42 -9.44 -5.22
C GLU A 55 -9.29 -9.75 -4.00
N LYS A 56 -10.43 -10.40 -4.25
CA LYS A 56 -11.31 -10.90 -3.20
C LYS A 56 -10.88 -12.31 -2.83
N GLU A 57 -10.25 -12.45 -1.67
CA GLU A 57 -10.03 -13.78 -1.09
C GLU A 57 -11.33 -14.29 -0.45
N LEU A 58 -11.75 -15.50 -0.81
CA LEU A 58 -12.85 -16.19 -0.16
C LEU A 58 -12.47 -16.45 1.32
N LEU A 59 -13.26 -15.88 2.24
CA LEU A 59 -12.99 -15.93 3.70
C LEU A 59 -11.58 -15.44 4.08
N GLY A 60 -11.15 -14.32 3.48
CA GLY A 60 -9.82 -13.72 3.72
C GLY A 60 -9.46 -13.45 5.19
N TRP A 61 -10.44 -13.26 6.08
CA TRP A 61 -10.20 -13.11 7.52
C TRP A 61 -10.05 -14.45 8.27
N ALA A 62 -10.61 -15.55 7.74
CA ALA A 62 -10.64 -16.86 8.40
C ALA A 62 -9.55 -17.81 7.91
N MET A 63 -9.04 -17.61 6.69
CA MET A 63 -8.07 -18.52 6.08
C MET A 63 -6.68 -18.37 6.72
N PRO A 64 -6.08 -19.44 7.29
CA PRO A 64 -4.73 -19.42 7.86
C PRO A 64 -3.68 -19.29 6.75
N GLY A 65 -3.45 -18.06 6.27
CA GLY A 65 -2.48 -17.78 5.21
C GLY A 65 -1.06 -17.70 5.74
N LYS A 66 -0.10 -18.43 5.14
CA LYS A 66 1.33 -18.29 5.44
C LYS A 66 1.89 -16.91 5.03
N ASN A 67 1.26 -16.27 4.05
CA ASN A 67 1.70 -14.98 3.50
C ASN A 67 0.91 -13.80 4.07
N LYS A 68 0.32 -13.95 5.26
CA LYS A 68 -0.44 -12.89 5.93
C LYS A 68 0.28 -12.40 7.17
N PHE A 69 0.44 -11.08 7.23
CA PHE A 69 0.93 -10.40 8.42
C PHE A 69 -0.18 -10.31 9.48
N SER A 70 0.15 -10.57 10.75
CA SER A 70 -0.77 -10.40 11.87
C SER A 70 -0.02 -10.08 13.16
N VAL A 71 -0.41 -8.98 13.81
CA VAL A 71 0.15 -8.56 15.10
C VAL A 71 -0.21 -9.55 16.22
N THR A 72 -1.46 -10.05 16.23
CA THR A 72 -1.97 -11.01 17.24
C THR A 72 -1.57 -12.47 16.97
N ARG A 73 -0.74 -12.72 15.95
CA ARG A 73 -0.32 -14.06 15.52
C ARG A 73 -1.47 -15.03 15.18
N SER A 74 -2.58 -14.51 14.65
CA SER A 74 -3.72 -15.32 14.21
C SER A 74 -3.46 -16.08 12.90
N PHE A 75 -2.43 -15.69 12.13
CA PHE A 75 -2.02 -16.35 10.88
C PHE A 75 -0.68 -17.10 11.01
N LEU A 76 -0.48 -18.12 10.17
CA LEU A 76 0.70 -18.99 10.16
C LEU A 76 2.01 -18.26 9.77
N GLY A 77 1.92 -17.06 9.20
CA GLY A 77 3.10 -16.26 8.82
C GLY A 77 4.03 -15.93 10.01
N HIS A 78 3.52 -15.89 11.24
CA HIS A 78 4.34 -15.64 12.43
C HIS A 78 5.40 -16.73 12.70
N LEU A 79 5.17 -17.95 12.20
CA LEU A 79 6.11 -19.07 12.38
C LEU A 79 7.42 -18.88 11.61
N PHE A 80 7.41 -18.06 10.54
CA PHE A 80 8.58 -17.77 9.71
C PHE A 80 9.18 -16.41 10.07
N LYS A 81 10.15 -16.41 11.00
CA LYS A 81 10.85 -15.19 11.42
C LYS A 81 11.57 -14.54 10.23
N GLY A 82 11.41 -13.22 10.07
CA GLY A 82 12.06 -12.45 9.00
C GLY A 82 11.37 -12.53 7.64
N GLN A 83 10.21 -13.19 7.53
CA GLN A 83 9.42 -13.18 6.31
C GLN A 83 8.93 -11.76 5.98
N LEU A 84 9.18 -11.31 4.75
CA LEU A 84 8.63 -10.07 4.21
C LEU A 84 7.22 -10.34 3.65
N PHE A 85 6.31 -9.39 3.88
CA PHE A 85 4.93 -9.48 3.42
C PHE A 85 4.66 -8.37 2.40
N ASN A 86 4.13 -8.76 1.24
CA ASN A 86 3.72 -7.82 0.22
C ASN A 86 2.40 -7.18 0.63
N MET A 87 2.48 -6.05 1.33
CA MET A 87 1.30 -5.31 1.77
C MET A 87 0.63 -4.63 0.57
N THR A 88 -0.70 -4.68 0.55
CA THR A 88 -1.53 -4.04 -0.48
C THR A 88 -2.53 -3.11 0.19
N THR A 89 -3.34 -2.40 -0.59
CA THR A 89 -4.43 -1.55 -0.07
C THR A 89 -5.64 -2.35 0.45
N SER A 90 -5.62 -3.68 0.38
CA SER A 90 -6.71 -4.54 0.83
C SER A 90 -6.78 -4.61 2.36
N THR A 91 -8.00 -4.67 2.88
CA THR A 91 -8.29 -4.95 4.29
C THR A 91 -8.62 -6.43 4.55
N ASN A 92 -8.44 -7.29 3.53
CA ASN A 92 -8.72 -8.73 3.58
C ASN A 92 -10.11 -9.10 4.13
N GLY A 93 -11.11 -8.24 3.86
CA GLY A 93 -12.49 -8.44 4.29
C GLY A 93 -12.87 -7.76 5.61
N SER A 94 -11.99 -6.98 6.22
CA SER A 94 -12.37 -6.06 7.30
C SER A 94 -13.20 -4.88 6.74
N ASP A 95 -14.13 -4.41 7.57
CA ASP A 95 -14.97 -3.24 7.30
C ASP A 95 -14.12 -2.00 7.04
N ARG A 96 -14.61 -1.08 6.21
CA ARG A 96 -13.88 0.11 5.74
C ARG A 96 -14.53 1.39 6.24
#